data_AF-A0A2G1YGL7-F1
#
_entry.id   AF-A0A2G1YGL7-F1
#
_cell.length_a   1.000
_cell.length_b   1.000
_cell.length_c   1.000
_cell.angle_alpha   90.00
_cell.angle_beta   90.00
_cell.angle_gamma   90.00
#
_symmetry.space_group_name_H-M   'P 1'
#
loop_
_entity.id
_entity.type
_entity.pdbx_description
1 polymer ?
#
loop_
_entity_poly.entity_id
_entity_poly.type
_entity_poly.pdbx_seq_one_letter_code
_entity_poly.pdbx_strand_id
1 'polypeptide(L)'
;MFETGTTLLAKCHTKAPEYALACTAYIVGVVDGIRKDMFIGRARPVCWPDKMSAQDARKTVIAYLERWPDQRKAPASVLVSVSLNERWPCQK
;
A
#
# COMPACT_ATOMS: atom_id res chain seq x y z
N MET A 1 -3.32 -0.57 18.77
CA MET A 1 -2.02 -0.45 18.07
C MET A 1 -2.30 -0.35 16.58
N PHE A 2 -1.71 0.61 15.87
CA PHE A 2 -1.89 0.77 14.42
C PHE A 2 -0.92 -0.14 13.66
N GLU A 3 -1.31 -0.61 12.47
CA GLU A 3 -0.44 -1.36 11.58
C GLU A 3 0.74 -0.48 11.11
N THR A 4 1.97 -1.00 11.19
CA THR A 4 3.18 -0.31 10.71
C THR A 4 3.72 -0.99 9.45
N GLY A 5 4.60 -0.32 8.72
CA GLY A 5 5.31 -0.95 7.59
C GLY A 5 6.04 -2.23 7.98
N THR A 6 6.60 -2.30 9.21
CA THR A 6 7.29 -3.49 9.72
C THR A 6 6.32 -4.66 9.87
N THR A 7 5.18 -4.45 10.52
CA THR A 7 4.20 -5.51 10.76
C THR A 7 3.50 -5.93 9.47
N LEU A 8 3.25 -5.00 8.55
CA LEU A 8 2.70 -5.29 7.24
C LEU A 8 3.68 -6.14 6.41
N LEU A 9 4.95 -5.75 6.34
CA LEU A 9 5.97 -6.50 5.61
C LEU A 9 6.11 -7.94 6.15
N ALA A 10 6.09 -8.10 7.48
CA ALA A 10 6.11 -9.42 8.10
C ALA A 10 4.92 -10.29 7.64
N LYS A 11 3.69 -9.75 7.64
CA LYS A 11 2.50 -10.44 7.11
C LYS A 11 2.66 -10.83 5.65
N CYS A 12 3.30 -9.97 4.85
CA CYS A 12 3.48 -10.20 3.42
C CYS A 12 4.49 -11.31 3.09
N HIS A 13 5.46 -11.58 3.96
CA HIS A 13 6.46 -12.65 3.80
C HIS A 13 6.06 -13.99 4.42
N THR A 14 5.06 -14.00 5.30
CA THR A 14 4.57 -15.23 5.92
C THR A 14 4.08 -16.22 4.85
N LYS A 15 4.53 -17.48 4.95
CA LYS A 15 4.12 -18.57 4.05
C LYS A 15 2.74 -19.15 4.37
N ALA A 16 2.20 -18.84 5.54
CA ALA A 16 0.88 -19.28 5.96
C ALA A 16 -0.21 -18.54 5.13
N PRO A 17 -1.09 -19.27 4.42
CA PRO A 17 -2.02 -18.70 3.44
C PRO A 17 -2.91 -17.57 3.99
N GLU A 18 -3.37 -17.69 5.24
CA GLU A 18 -4.24 -16.73 5.91
C GLU A 18 -3.56 -15.36 6.11
N TYR A 19 -2.25 -15.35 6.37
CA TYR A 19 -1.49 -14.12 6.54
C TYR A 19 -1.08 -13.49 5.20
N ALA A 20 -0.85 -14.31 4.18
CA ALA A 20 -0.65 -13.83 2.81
C ALA A 20 -1.91 -13.13 2.27
N LEU A 21 -3.10 -13.66 2.60
CA LEU A 21 -4.37 -13.00 2.32
C LEU A 21 -4.51 -11.70 3.11
N ALA A 22 -4.16 -11.68 4.41
CA ALA A 22 -4.24 -10.49 5.25
C ALA A 22 -3.37 -9.33 4.74
N CYS A 23 -2.14 -9.60 4.26
CA CYS A 23 -1.30 -8.60 3.61
C CYS A 23 -1.98 -7.98 2.39
N THR A 24 -2.49 -8.82 1.49
CA THR A 24 -3.14 -8.37 0.25
C THR A 24 -4.39 -7.56 0.56
N ALA A 25 -5.24 -8.05 1.47
CA ALA A 25 -6.47 -7.39 1.88
C ALA A 25 -6.21 -6.02 2.52
N TYR A 26 -5.18 -5.89 3.36
CA TYR A 26 -4.80 -4.62 3.96
C TYR A 26 -4.42 -3.59 2.87
N ILE A 27 -3.54 -3.99 1.95
CA ILE A 27 -3.04 -3.10 0.88
C ILE A 27 -4.19 -2.65 -0.03
N VAL A 28 -5.04 -3.58 -0.47
CA VAL A 28 -6.19 -3.26 -1.31
C VAL A 28 -7.19 -2.37 -0.57
N GLY A 29 -7.46 -2.63 0.71
CA GLY A 29 -8.35 -1.79 1.51
C GLY A 29 -7.85 -0.34 1.65
N VAL A 30 -6.54 -0.13 1.75
CA VAL A 30 -5.95 1.23 1.74
C VAL A 30 -6.11 1.89 0.36
N VAL A 31 -5.85 1.16 -0.73
CA VAL A 31 -6.04 1.66 -2.11
C VAL A 31 -7.48 2.09 -2.34
N ASP A 32 -8.44 1.26 -1.94
CA ASP A 32 -9.86 1.55 -2.08
C ASP A 32 -10.29 2.71 -1.19
N GLY A 33 -9.75 2.80 0.03
CA GLY A 33 -9.97 3.93 0.92
C GLY A 33 -9.53 5.26 0.28
N ILE A 34 -8.35 5.30 -0.32
CA ILE A 34 -7.81 6.47 -1.02
C ILE A 34 -8.66 6.81 -2.24
N ARG A 35 -9.00 5.82 -3.09
CA ARG A 35 -9.87 6.02 -4.25
C ARG A 35 -11.25 6.54 -3.86
N LYS A 36 -11.83 6.01 -2.78
CA LYS A 36 -13.10 6.49 -2.22
C LYS A 36 -12.96 7.93 -1.73
N ASP A 37 -11.89 8.28 -1.03
CA ASP A 37 -11.65 9.66 -0.59
C ASP A 37 -11.45 10.64 -1.77
N MET A 38 -10.84 10.21 -2.88
CA MET A 38 -10.81 10.99 -4.12
C MET A 38 -12.21 11.19 -4.72
N PHE A 39 -12.98 10.11 -4.82
CA PHE A 39 -14.32 10.13 -5.40
C PHE A 39 -15.26 11.10 -4.67
N ILE A 40 -15.13 11.21 -3.34
CA ILE A 40 -15.94 12.14 -2.51
C ILE A 40 -15.28 13.52 -2.31
N GLY A 41 -14.20 13.84 -3.02
CA GLY A 41 -13.53 15.14 -2.97
C GLY A 41 -12.76 15.44 -1.68
N ARG A 42 -12.36 14.41 -0.92
CA ARG A 42 -11.59 14.54 0.33
C ARG A 42 -10.09 14.29 0.17
N ALA A 43 -9.64 13.84 -0.99
CA ALA A 43 -8.23 13.63 -1.30
C ALA A 43 -7.86 14.23 -2.66
N ARG A 44 -6.57 14.53 -2.87
CA ARG A 44 -6.04 14.92 -4.18
C ARG A 44 -6.11 13.74 -5.16
N PRO A 45 -6.25 13.98 -6.47
CA PRO A 45 -6.15 12.92 -7.47
C PRO A 45 -4.80 12.18 -7.37
N VAL A 46 -4.84 10.88 -7.60
CA VAL A 46 -3.66 10.02 -7.82
C VAL A 46 -3.56 9.67 -9.29
N CYS A 47 -2.36 9.27 -9.73
CA CYS A 47 -2.09 8.88 -11.11
C CYS A 47 -1.83 7.38 -11.26
N TRP A 48 -2.36 6.59 -10.32
CA TRP A 48 -2.29 5.14 -10.35
C TRP A 48 -3.17 4.60 -11.50
N PRO A 49 -2.88 3.42 -12.05
CA PRO A 49 -3.72 2.81 -13.08
C PRO A 49 -5.18 2.63 -12.61
N ASP A 50 -6.14 2.89 -13.50
CA ASP A 50 -7.58 2.67 -13.22
C ASP A 50 -7.83 1.22 -12.81
N LYS A 51 -7.23 0.29 -13.56
CA LYS A 51 -7.28 -1.16 -13.31
C LYS A 51 -5.94 -1.68 -12.81
N MET A 52 -5.63 -1.41 -11.55
CA MET A 52 -4.47 -1.99 -10.86
C MET A 52 -4.87 -3.32 -10.22
N SER A 53 -4.10 -4.39 -10.48
CA SER A 53 -4.33 -5.68 -9.83
C SER A 53 -3.91 -5.63 -8.36
N ALA A 54 -4.58 -6.41 -7.52
CA ALA A 54 -4.19 -6.57 -6.11
C ALA A 54 -2.74 -7.08 -5.97
N GLN A 55 -2.29 -7.91 -6.90
CA GLN A 55 -0.94 -8.45 -6.89
C GLN A 55 0.11 -7.37 -7.24
N ASP A 56 -0.17 -6.46 -8.16
CA ASP A 56 0.75 -5.38 -8.52
C ASP A 56 0.86 -4.36 -7.39
N ALA A 57 -0.27 -4.01 -6.75
CA ALA A 57 -0.27 -3.18 -5.55
C ALA A 57 0.58 -3.84 -4.45
N ARG A 58 0.34 -5.13 -4.17
CA ARG A 58 1.12 -5.89 -3.19
C ARG A 58 2.62 -5.89 -3.50
N LYS A 59 3.02 -6.23 -4.72
CA LYS A 59 4.44 -6.27 -5.14
C LYS A 59 5.10 -4.90 -4.99
N THR A 60 4.42 -3.84 -5.40
CA THR A 60 4.93 -2.46 -5.31
C THR A 60 5.19 -2.05 -3.86
N VAL A 61 4.22 -2.32 -2.97
CA VAL A 61 4.34 -1.99 -1.54
C VAL A 61 5.46 -2.79 -0.89
N ILE A 62 5.55 -4.10 -1.15
CA ILE A 62 6.61 -4.95 -0.58
C ILE A 62 7.99 -4.42 -1.01
N ALA A 63 8.18 -4.15 -2.31
CA ALA A 63 9.45 -3.64 -2.83
C ALA A 63 9.85 -2.30 -2.19
N TYR A 64 8.88 -1.42 -1.91
CA TYR A 64 9.13 -0.17 -1.18
C TYR A 64 9.58 -0.44 0.26
N LEU A 65 8.84 -1.28 0.99
CA LEU A 65 9.13 -1.57 2.39
C LEU A 65 10.48 -2.28 2.56
N GLU A 66 10.83 -3.20 1.66
CA GLU A 66 12.14 -3.87 1.65
C GLU A 66 13.28 -2.86 1.45
N ARG A 67 13.15 -1.96 0.47
CA ARG A 67 14.14 -0.96 0.10
C ARG A 67 14.39 0.11 1.16
N TRP A 68 13.38 0.47 1.96
CA TRP A 68 13.46 1.56 2.93
C TRP A 68 13.21 1.10 4.39
N PRO A 69 14.15 0.35 5.01
CA PRO A 69 13.99 -0.18 6.37
C PRO A 69 13.67 0.87 7.43
N ASP A 70 14.32 2.03 7.37
CA ASP A 70 14.18 3.08 8.38
C ASP A 70 12.78 3.70 8.40
N GLN A 71 12.07 3.65 7.27
CA GLN A 71 10.72 4.21 7.15
C GLN A 71 9.62 3.26 7.64
N ARG A 72 9.92 1.97 7.83
CA ARG A 72 8.89 0.94 8.16
C ARG A 72 8.21 1.16 9.51
N LYS A 73 8.74 2.04 10.37
CA LYS A 73 8.12 2.43 11.64
C LYS A 73 6.88 3.30 11.45
N ALA A 74 6.71 3.91 10.28
CA ALA A 74 5.55 4.73 9.96
C ALA A 74 4.27 3.88 9.78
N PRO A 75 3.08 4.51 9.84
CA PRO A 75 1.81 3.83 9.60
C PRO A 75 1.77 3.16 8.23
N ALA A 76 1.36 1.88 8.19
CA ALA A 76 1.36 1.10 6.96
C ALA A 76 0.49 1.71 5.86
N SER A 77 -0.66 2.29 6.21
CA SER A 77 -1.55 2.96 5.25
C SER A 77 -0.88 4.13 4.54
N VAL A 78 -0.07 4.91 5.25
CA VAL A 78 0.72 6.01 4.66
C VAL A 78 1.76 5.44 3.71
N LEU A 79 2.49 4.40 4.13
CA LEU A 79 3.54 3.79 3.32
C LEU A 79 2.98 3.12 2.05
N VAL A 80 1.77 2.56 2.11
CA VAL A 80 1.07 2.09 0.90
C VAL A 80 0.88 3.25 -0.08
N SER A 81 0.29 4.37 0.36
CA SER A 81 0.10 5.55 -0.51
C SER A 81 1.41 6.06 -1.11
N VAL A 82 2.45 6.22 -0.27
CA VAL A 82 3.78 6.70 -0.71
C VAL A 82 4.39 5.74 -1.75
N SER A 83 4.35 4.43 -1.50
CA SER A 83 4.91 3.45 -2.44
C SER A 83 4.26 3.48 -3.81
N LEU A 84 2.94 3.66 -3.87
CA LEU A 84 2.19 3.72 -5.13
C LEU A 84 2.42 5.07 -5.84
N ASN A 85 2.51 6.17 -5.10
CA ASN A 85 2.85 7.48 -5.66
C ASN A 85 4.29 7.55 -6.17
N GLU A 86 5.22 6.82 -5.56
CA GLU A 86 6.59 6.70 -6.07
C GLU A 86 6.61 5.93 -7.40
N ARG A 87 5.79 4.86 -7.51
CA ARG A 87 5.72 4.04 -8.73
C ARG A 87 4.97 4.74 -9.87
N TRP A 88 3.92 5.49 -9.55
CA TRP A 88 3.08 6.21 -10.50
C TRP A 88 2.95 7.69 -10.08
N PRO A 89 4.02 8.49 -10.25
CA PRO A 89 3.98 9.89 -9.89
C PRO A 89 3.04 10.65 -10.84
N CYS A 90 2.24 11.55 -10.27
CA CYS A 90 1.56 12.56 -11.09
C CYS A 90 2.60 13.54 -11.63
N GLN A 91 2.62 13.72 -12.95
CA GLN A 91 3.41 14.79 -13.55
C GLN A 91 2.82 16.15 -13.14
N LYS A 92 3.71 17.12 -12.93
CA LYS A 92 3.34 18.49 -12.56
C LYS A 92 2.78 19.24 -13.77
#